data_AF-A0A955YH06-F1
#
_entry.id   AF-A0A955YH06-F1
#
_cell.length_a   1.000
_cell.length_b   1.000
_cell.length_c   1.000
_cell.angle_alpha   90.00
_cell.angle_beta   90.00
_cell.angle_gamma   90.00
#
_symmetry.space_group_name_H-M   'P 1'
#
loop_
_entity.id
_entity.type
_entity.pdbx_description
1 polymer ?
#
loop_
_entity_poly.entity_id
_entity_poly.type
_entity_poly.pdbx_seq_one_letter_code
_entity_poly.pdbx_strand_id
1 'polypeptide(L)'
;MTKHQVLLTAGLAFFLGCASAPFVEALVVPRLSAQQIAAGVQRWEHQCVLPAETRSQAAYVEEVNEIGRRMGAEGRELATSPGMLCFKRPLH
;
A
#
# COMPACT_ATOMS: atom_id res chain seq x y z
N MET A 1 -34.05 22.46 -4.19
CA MET A 1 -32.58 22.53 -4.03
C MET A 1 -32.02 23.27 -5.23
N THR A 2 -31.31 24.38 -5.03
CA THR A 2 -30.73 25.15 -6.14
C THR A 2 -29.40 24.53 -6.59
N LYS A 3 -29.01 24.69 -7.86
CA LYS A 3 -27.77 24.12 -8.43
C LYS A 3 -26.51 24.46 -7.62
N HIS A 4 -26.51 25.62 -6.95
CA HIS A 4 -25.42 26.06 -6.07
C HIS A 4 -25.37 25.28 -4.75
N GLN A 5 -26.52 24.90 -4.18
CA GLN A 5 -26.56 24.07 -2.97
C GLN A 5 -26.01 22.66 -3.22
N VAL A 6 -26.28 22.08 -4.40
CA VAL A 6 -25.77 20.75 -4.77
C VAL A 6 -24.25 20.76 -4.94
N LEU A 7 -23.70 21.81 -5.57
CA LEU A 7 -22.26 21.99 -5.73
C LEU A 7 -21.54 22.17 -4.38
N LEU A 8 -22.14 22.94 -3.46
CA LEU A 8 -21.61 23.14 -2.12
C LEU A 8 -21.60 21.85 -1.31
N THR A 9 -22.70 21.07 -1.32
CA THR A 9 -22.75 19.80 -0.59
C THR A 9 -21.82 18.75 -1.18
N ALA A 10 -21.68 18.68 -2.50
CA ALA A 10 -20.76 17.77 -3.16
C ALA A 10 -19.30 18.11 -2.84
N GLY A 11 -18.95 19.40 -2.84
CA GLY A 11 -17.61 19.85 -2.43
C GLY A 11 -17.32 19.53 -0.97
N LEU A 12 -18.23 19.84 -0.06
CA LEU A 12 -18.09 19.52 1.37
C LEU A 12 -17.92 18.02 1.62
N ALA A 13 -18.73 17.19 0.96
CA ALA A 13 -18.63 15.73 1.07
C ALA A 13 -17.28 15.21 0.57
N PHE A 14 -16.73 15.79 -0.50
CA PHE A 14 -15.42 15.43 -1.02
C PHE A 14 -14.29 15.73 -0.02
N PHE A 15 -14.27 16.95 0.54
CA PHE A 15 -13.25 17.31 1.54
C PHE A 15 -13.38 16.50 2.84
N LEU A 16 -14.60 16.23 3.31
CA LEU A 16 -14.85 15.36 4.46
C LEU A 16 -14.41 13.91 4.20
N GLY A 17 -14.61 13.41 2.98
CA GLY A 17 -14.13 12.09 2.56
C GLY A 17 -12.60 12.00 2.58
N CYS A 18 -11.91 13.00 2.04
CA CYS A 18 -10.45 13.01 2.05
C CYS A 18 -9.85 13.22 3.45
N ALA A 19 -10.46 14.06 4.29
CA ALA A 19 -9.97 14.32 5.66
C ALA A 19 -10.23 13.14 6.62
N SER A 20 -11.19 12.27 6.33
CA SER A 20 -11.51 11.09 7.15
C SER A 20 -10.69 9.85 6.81
N ALA A 21 -9.96 9.83 5.69
CA ALA A 21 -9.07 8.73 5.33
C ALA A 21 -8.12 8.27 6.47
N PRO A 22 -7.36 9.15 7.16
CA PRO A 22 -6.49 8.73 8.25
C PRO A 22 -7.26 8.15 9.46
N PHE A 23 -8.50 8.58 9.68
CA PHE A 23 -9.33 8.04 10.76
C PHE A 23 -9.89 6.67 10.43
N VAL A 24 -10.27 6.43 9.16
CA VAL A 24 -10.73 5.11 8.70
C VAL A 24 -9.58 4.10 8.76
N GLU A 25 -8.37 4.47 8.35
CA GLU A 25 -7.19 3.60 8.45
C GLU A 25 -6.88 3.21 9.91
N ALA A 26 -6.99 4.15 10.84
CA ALA A 26 -6.80 3.90 12.27
C ALA A 26 -7.89 2.98 12.87
N LEU A 27 -9.09 2.96 12.31
CA LEU A 27 -10.20 2.11 12.77
C LEU A 27 -10.12 0.70 12.19
N VAL A 28 -9.70 0.58 10.92
CA VAL A 28 -9.63 -0.69 10.19
C VAL A 28 -8.39 -1.49 10.57
N VAL A 29 -7.29 -0.82 10.94
CA VAL A 29 -6.06 -1.52 11.33
C VAL A 29 -5.85 -1.44 12.84
N PRO A 30 -6.23 -2.48 13.61
CA PRO A 30 -6.09 -2.47 15.05
C PRO A 30 -4.63 -2.33 15.46
N ARG A 31 -4.36 -1.50 16.48
CA ARG A 31 -3.04 -1.39 17.09
C ARG A 31 -2.67 -2.71 17.74
N LEU A 32 -1.38 -3.05 17.72
CA LEU A 32 -0.89 -4.19 18.48
C LEU A 32 -1.12 -3.96 19.98
N SER A 33 -1.57 -4.98 20.69
CA SER A 33 -1.65 -4.94 22.14
C SER A 33 -0.25 -4.94 22.77
N ALA A 34 -0.12 -4.44 24.00
CA ALA A 34 1.15 -4.48 24.73
C ALA A 34 1.70 -5.91 24.86
N GLN A 35 0.82 -6.90 24.98
CA GLN A 35 1.19 -8.31 25.06
C GLN A 35 1.74 -8.84 23.72
N GLN A 36 1.19 -8.39 22.59
CA GLN A 36 1.71 -8.73 21.26
C GLN A 36 3.08 -8.10 21.02
N ILE A 37 3.25 -6.83 21.41
CA ILE A 37 4.56 -6.15 21.32
C ILE A 37 5.59 -6.86 22.20
N ALA A 38 5.23 -7.21 23.45
CA ALA A 38 6.11 -7.95 24.37
C ALA A 38 6.45 -9.37 23.87
N ALA A 39 5.55 -9.99 23.09
CA ALA A 39 5.79 -11.26 22.42
C ALA A 39 6.62 -11.13 21.12
N GLY A 40 7.10 -9.92 20.78
CA GLY A 40 7.90 -9.68 19.59
C GLY A 40 7.09 -9.66 18.28
N VAL A 41 5.77 -9.52 18.35
CA VAL A 41 4.92 -9.41 17.15
C VAL A 41 5.22 -8.08 16.45
N GLN A 42 5.55 -8.17 15.15
CA GLN A 42 5.84 -7.03 14.30
C GLN A 42 4.79 -6.89 13.20
N ARG A 43 4.38 -5.65 12.90
CA ARG A 43 3.51 -5.36 11.75
C ARG A 43 4.35 -5.20 10.50
N TRP A 44 3.79 -5.66 9.39
CA TRP A 44 4.43 -5.63 8.08
C TRP A 44 3.53 -4.93 7.08
N GLU A 45 4.09 -3.97 6.38
CA GLU A 45 3.49 -3.40 5.19
C GLU A 45 3.82 -4.30 4.00
N HIS A 46 2.82 -4.73 3.23
CA HIS A 46 3.02 -5.53 2.02
C HIS A 46 2.69 -4.69 0.79
N GLN A 47 3.55 -4.76 -0.23
CA GLN A 47 3.31 -4.16 -1.53
C GLN A 47 3.62 -5.19 -2.60
N CYS A 48 2.63 -5.49 -3.42
CA CYS A 48 2.79 -6.40 -4.53
C CYS A 48 2.70 -5.67 -5.86
N VAL A 49 3.60 -6.03 -6.78
CA VAL A 49 3.71 -5.45 -8.11
C VAL A 49 3.60 -6.59 -9.12
N LEU A 50 2.68 -6.45 -10.06
CA LEU A 50 2.63 -7.28 -11.25
C LEU A 50 3.64 -6.73 -12.25
N PRO A 51 4.67 -7.51 -12.66
CA PRO A 51 5.47 -7.15 -13.82
C PRO A 51 4.56 -7.02 -15.05
N ALA A 52 4.91 -6.13 -15.96
CA ALA A 52 4.21 -5.99 -17.22
C ALA A 52 4.25 -7.32 -17.99
N GLU A 53 3.22 -7.52 -18.83
CA GLU A 53 3.19 -8.66 -19.74
C GLU A 53 4.20 -8.41 -20.88
N THR A 54 5.46 -8.71 -20.62
CA THR A 54 6.54 -8.50 -21.59
C THR A 54 6.56 -9.61 -22.63
N ARG A 55 6.76 -9.26 -23.91
CA ARG A 55 6.78 -10.23 -25.03
C ARG A 55 8.02 -11.13 -25.07
N SER A 56 9.09 -10.79 -24.33
CA SER A 56 10.33 -11.56 -24.31
C SER A 56 10.80 -11.83 -22.88
N GLN A 57 11.44 -12.98 -22.67
CA GLN A 57 11.99 -13.35 -21.38
C GLN A 57 13.07 -12.38 -20.89
N ALA A 58 13.87 -11.81 -21.81
CA ALA A 58 14.90 -10.84 -21.46
C ALA A 58 14.30 -9.54 -20.89
N ALA A 59 13.23 -9.03 -21.50
CA ALA A 59 12.54 -7.84 -21.01
C ALA A 59 11.89 -8.07 -19.64
N TYR A 60 11.32 -9.27 -19.42
CA TYR A 60 10.78 -9.67 -18.12
C TYR A 60 11.85 -9.60 -17.02
N VAL A 61 13.03 -10.17 -17.27
CA VAL A 61 14.12 -10.22 -16.29
C VAL A 61 14.64 -8.80 -15.98
N GLU A 62 14.78 -7.95 -16.99
CA GLU A 62 15.19 -6.55 -16.80
C GLU A 62 14.19 -5.78 -15.91
N GLU A 63 12.90 -5.93 -16.17
CA GLU A 63 11.84 -5.31 -15.38
C GLU A 63 11.82 -5.82 -13.93
N VAL A 64 11.91 -7.13 -13.72
CA VAL A 64 11.98 -7.72 -12.37
C VAL A 64 13.17 -7.17 -11.59
N ASN A 65 14.32 -7.00 -12.24
CA ASN A 65 15.50 -6.42 -11.64
C ASN A 65 15.33 -4.92 -11.33
N GLU A 66 14.66 -4.16 -12.19
CA GLU A 66 14.32 -2.76 -11.92
C GLU A 66 13.38 -2.62 -10.73
N ILE A 67 12.31 -3.41 -10.69
CA ILE A 67 11.37 -3.46 -9.56
C ILE A 67 12.13 -3.83 -8.29
N GLY A 68 12.96 -4.88 -8.32
CA GLY A 68 13.76 -5.31 -7.17
C GLY A 68 14.68 -4.20 -6.64
N ARG A 69 15.38 -3.48 -7.53
CA ARG A 69 16.24 -2.35 -7.15
C ARG A 69 15.45 -1.20 -6.52
N ARG A 70 14.32 -0.82 -7.12
CA ARG A 70 13.47 0.25 -6.59
C ARG A 70 12.93 -0.11 -5.21
N MET A 71 12.37 -1.30 -5.05
CA MET A 71 11.79 -1.75 -3.79
C MET A 71 12.87 -1.91 -2.70
N GLY A 72 14.05 -2.40 -3.07
CA GLY A 72 15.21 -2.46 -2.16
C GLY A 72 15.66 -1.07 -1.69
N ALA A 73 15.67 -0.07 -2.58
CA ALA A 73 15.98 1.32 -2.22
C ALA A 73 14.94 1.93 -1.26
N GLU A 74 13.70 1.45 -1.28
CA GLU A 74 12.65 1.81 -0.32
C GLU A 74 12.73 1.04 1.01
N GLY A 75 13.76 0.20 1.19
CA GLY A 75 13.94 -0.64 2.37
C GLY A 75 12.96 -1.82 2.45
N ARG A 76 12.41 -2.25 1.31
CA ARG A 76 11.51 -3.39 1.23
C ARG A 76 12.27 -4.66 0.83
N GLU A 77 11.97 -5.76 1.48
CA GLU A 77 12.53 -7.08 1.19
C GLU A 77 11.54 -7.93 0.40
N LEU A 78 12.06 -8.79 -0.50
CA LEU A 78 11.22 -9.70 -1.28
C LEU A 78 10.64 -10.79 -0.36
N ALA A 79 9.31 -10.91 -0.37
CA ALA A 79 8.59 -11.90 0.44
C ALA A 79 8.20 -13.15 -0.37
N THR A 80 7.68 -12.96 -1.59
CA THR A 80 7.25 -14.06 -2.47
C THR A 80 7.25 -13.61 -3.94
N SER A 81 7.34 -14.56 -4.87
CA SER A 81 7.54 -14.32 -6.31
C SER A 81 6.70 -15.17 -7.32
N PRO A 82 5.70 -16.00 -6.97
CA PRO A 82 4.97 -16.75 -8.00
C PRO A 82 3.95 -15.84 -8.70
N GLY A 83 4.21 -15.45 -9.95
CA GLY A 83 3.32 -14.67 -10.82
C GLY A 83 3.18 -13.18 -10.45
N MET A 84 3.64 -12.77 -9.28
CA MET A 84 3.62 -11.39 -8.77
C MET A 84 4.81 -11.20 -7.84
N LEU A 85 5.43 -10.02 -7.87
CA LEU A 85 6.53 -9.69 -6.95
C LEU A 85 5.95 -9.01 -5.71
N CYS A 86 5.94 -9.71 -4.59
CA CYS A 86 5.47 -9.16 -3.33
C CYS A 86 6.64 -8.85 -2.41
N PHE A 87 6.66 -7.63 -1.90
CA PHE A 87 7.67 -7.11 -0.99
C PHE A 87 7.04 -6.75 0.35
N LYS A 88 7.84 -6.81 1.41
CA LYS A 88 7.41 -6.41 2.75
C LYS A 88 8.43 -5.49 3.41
N ARG A 89 7.97 -4.68 4.35
CA ARG A 89 8.85 -3.92 5.26
C ARG A 89 8.18 -3.77 6.63
N PRO A 90 8.95 -3.61 7.71
CA PRO A 90 8.36 -3.38 9.02
C PRO A 90 7.60 -2.06 9.05
N LEU A 91 6.44 -2.08 9.69
CA LEU A 91 5.60 -0.91 9.89
C LEU A 91 5.81 -0.45 11.34
N HIS A 92 6.39 0.74 11.50
CA HIS A 92 6.75 1.33 12.79
C HIS A 92 5.54 1.89 13.54
#